data_AF-A0A3C1FF58-F1
#
_entry.id   AF-A0A3C1FF58-F1
#
_cell.length_a   1.000
_cell.length_b   1.000
_cell.length_c   1.000
_cell.angle_alpha   90.00
_cell.angle_beta   90.00
_cell.angle_gamma   90.00
#
_symmetry.space_group_name_H-M   'P 1'
#
loop_
_entity.id
_entity.type
_entity.pdbx_description
1 polymer ?
#
loop_
_entity_poly.entity_id
_entity_poly.type
_entity_poly.pdbx_seq_one_letter_code
_entity_poly.pdbx_strand_id
1 'polypeptide(L)' 'MSKIIYTYTDEAPMLATHSFLPIIQAFAGAAGVEVETRDISLAGRIVATFSDLLPEDQRQA' A
#
# COMPACT_ATOMS: atom_id res chain seq x y z
N MET A 1 -16.79 -2.62 -9.36
CA MET A 1 -17.06 -1.74 -8.20
C MET A 1 -15.92 -0.75 -8.07
N SER A 2 -16.18 0.46 -7.58
CA SER A 2 -15.13 1.40 -7.21
C SER A 2 -14.40 0.87 -5.97
N LYS A 3 -13.07 0.82 -6.00
CA LYS A 3 -12.23 0.45 -4.85
C LYS A 3 -11.72 1.72 -4.16
N ILE A 4 -11.48 1.66 -2.86
CA ILE A 4 -10.72 2.68 -2.14
C ILE A 4 -9.24 2.31 -2.25
N ILE A 5 -8.42 3.27 -2.67
CA ILE A 5 -6.96 3.14 -2.64
C ILE A 5 -6.44 3.82 -1.37
N TYR A 6 -5.82 3.03 -0.49
CA TYR A 6 -5.17 3.50 0.73
C TYR A 6 -3.67 3.58 0.51
N THR A 7 -3.12 4.79 0.45
CA THR A 7 -1.69 4.97 0.17
C THR A 7 -0.85 4.44 1.33
N TYR A 8 0.06 3.50 1.04
CA TYR A 8 1.12 3.12 1.97
C TYR A 8 2.28 4.10 1.79
N THR A 9 2.65 4.77 2.88
CA THR A 9 3.57 5.91 2.88
C THR A 9 4.74 5.66 3.83
N ASP A 10 5.39 6.72 4.31
CA ASP A 10 6.61 6.64 5.12
C ASP A 10 6.36 7.01 6.59
N GLU A 11 7.38 6.82 7.42
CA GLU A 11 7.51 7.37 8.78
C GLU A 11 6.30 7.10 9.71
N ALA A 12 5.82 8.12 10.42
CA ALA A 12 4.72 7.97 11.37
C ALA A 12 3.40 7.52 10.70
N PRO A 13 3.00 8.05 9.53
CA PRO A 13 1.83 7.55 8.81
C PRO A 13 1.90 6.07 8.42
N MET A 14 3.07 5.56 8.04
CA MET A 14 3.26 4.13 7.77
C MET A 14 2.98 3.27 9.00
N LEU A 15 3.50 3.68 10.17
CA LEU A 15 3.27 2.97 11.43
C LEU A 15 1.78 2.99 11.82
N ALA A 16 1.12 4.13 11.64
CA ALA A 16 -0.33 4.24 11.86
C ALA A 16 -1.12 3.34 10.91
N THR A 17 -0.70 3.22 9.65
CA THR A 17 -1.34 2.36 8.63
C THR A 17 -1.34 0.90 9.05
N HIS A 18 -0.22 0.38 9.60
CA HIS A 18 -0.15 -1.00 10.10
C HIS A 18 -1.19 -1.31 11.19
N SER A 19 -1.53 -0.32 12.02
CA SER A 19 -2.54 -0.45 13.06
C SER A 19 -3.96 -0.27 12.52
N PHE A 20 -4.17 0.76 11.69
CA PHE A 20 -5.50 1.25 11.35
C PHE A 20 -6.10 0.61 10.09
N LEU A 21 -5.28 0.23 9.10
CA LEU A 21 -5.76 -0.37 7.86
C LEU A 21 -6.60 -1.64 8.07
N PRO A 22 -6.24 -2.59 8.96
CA PRO A 22 -7.06 -3.77 9.22
C PRO A 22 -8.46 -3.41 9.75
N ILE A 23 -8.55 -2.33 10.55
CA ILE A 23 -9.83 -1.83 11.09
C ILE A 23 -10.67 -1.26 9.95
N ILE A 24 -10.09 -0.42 9.09
CA ILE A 24 -10.79 0.14 7.92
C ILE A 24 -11.32 -0.99 7.03
N GLN A 25 -10.48 -1.98 6.71
CA GLN A 25 -10.86 -3.11 5.86
C GLN A 25 -12.04 -3.90 6.43
N ALA A 26 -12.05 -4.16 7.74
CA ALA A 26 -13.14 -4.88 8.39
C ALA A 26 -14.49 -4.13 8.29
N PHE A 27 -14.47 -2.81 8.55
CA PHE A 27 -15.69 -1.99 8.51
C PHE A 27 -16.17 -1.71 7.08
N ALA A 28 -15.25 -1.41 6.15
CA ALA A 28 -15.58 -1.19 4.74
C ALA A 28 -16.08 -2.46 4.06
N GLY A 29 -15.50 -3.61 4.40
CA GLY A 29 -15.91 -4.92 3.88
C GLY A 29 -17.36 -5.28 4.21
N ALA A 30 -17.88 -4.87 5.38
CA ALA A 30 -19.29 -5.06 5.74
C ALA A 30 -20.26 -4.31 4.80
N ALA A 31 -19.79 -3.25 4.12
CA ALA A 31 -20.54 -2.51 3.11
C ALA A 31 -20.23 -2.94 1.67
N GLY A 32 -19.45 -4.02 1.48
CA GLY A 32 -18.99 -4.46 0.16
C GLY A 32 -17.98 -3.51 -0.50
N VAL A 33 -17.31 -2.65 0.28
CA VAL A 33 -16.30 -1.72 -0.22
C VAL A 33 -14.91 -2.33 -0.05
N GLU A 34 -14.21 -2.51 -1.16
CA GLU A 34 -12.85 -3.04 -1.19
C GLU A 34 -11.83 -1.92 -0.94
N VAL A 35 -10.83 -2.21 -0.09
CA VAL A 35 -9.75 -1.28 0.26
C VAL A 35 -8.41 -1.95 -0.06
N GLU A 36 -7.69 -1.41 -1.05
CA GLU A 36 -6.38 -1.89 -1.47
C GLU A 36 -5.30 -0.87 -1.15
N THR A 37 -4.09 -1.33 -0.85
CA THR A 37 -2.94 -0.46 -0.73
C THR A 37 -2.24 -0.22 -2.06
N ARG A 38 -1.62 0.96 -2.18
CA ARG A 38 -0.58 1.23 -3.19
C ARG A 38 0.59 1.87 -2.47
N ASP A 39 1.78 1.27 -2.62
CA ASP A 39 3.00 1.82 -2.03
C ASP A 39 3.46 3.05 -2.81
N ILE A 40 3.52 4.18 -2.12
CA ILE A 40 4.10 5.44 -2.62
C ILE A 40 5.22 5.93 -1.70
N SER A 41 5.71 5.06 -0.81
CA SER A 41 6.88 5.31 0.03
C SER A 41 8.06 5.76 -0.80
N LEU A 42 9.00 6.47 -0.17
CA LEU A 42 10.25 6.84 -0.81
C LEU A 42 10.99 5.61 -1.35
N ALA A 43 11.05 4.53 -0.55
CA ALA A 43 11.70 3.29 -0.94
C ALA A 43 11.01 2.63 -2.13
N GLY A 44 9.68 2.47 -2.10
CA GLY A 44 8.90 1.88 -3.18
C GLY A 44 9.06 2.64 -4.50
N ARG A 45 9.09 3.98 -4.46
CA ARG A 45 9.33 4.81 -5.66
C ARG A 45 10.74 4.63 -6.24
N ILE A 46 11.75 4.48 -5.38
CA ILE A 46 13.12 4.19 -5.84
C ILE A 46 13.15 2.82 -6.52
N VAL A 47 12.63 1.77 -5.87
CA VAL A 47 12.56 0.41 -6.42
C VAL A 47 11.85 0.39 -7.77
N ALA A 48 10.68 1.04 -7.88
CA ALA A 48 9.92 1.12 -9.12
C ALA A 48 10.72 1.78 -10.26
N THR A 49 11.48 2.85 -9.95
CA THR A 49 12.27 3.60 -10.93
C THR A 49 13.43 2.78 -11.51
N PHE A 50 14.02 1.88 -10.73
CA PHE A 50 15.20 1.08 -11.12
C PHE A 50 14.89 -0.42 -11.24
N SER A 51 13.63 -0.78 -11.45
CA SER A 51 13.15 -2.18 -11.40
C SER A 51 13.85 -3.12 -12.39
N ASP A 52 14.32 -2.61 -13.53
CA ASP A 52 15.06 -3.35 -14.56
C ASP A 52 16.46 -3.81 -14.09
N LEU A 53 17.04 -3.10 -13.11
CA LEU A 53 18.34 -3.42 -12.52
C LEU A 53 18.25 -4.43 -11.37
N LEU A 54 17.04 -4.78 -10.94
CA LEU A 54 16.80 -5.62 -9.77
C LEU A 54 16.51 -7.09 -10.17
N PRO A 55 16.88 -8.06 -9.30
CA PRO A 55 16.35 -9.42 -9.35
C PRO A 55 14.82 -9.43 -9.43
N GLU A 56 14.22 -10.43 -10.08
CA GLU A 56 12.76 -10.49 -10.34
C GLU A 56 11.92 -10.39 -9.05
N ASP A 57 12.38 -10.99 -7.97
CA ASP A 57 11.75 -10.97 -6.64
C ASP A 57 11.81 -9.60 -5.94
N GLN A 58 12.64 -8.68 -6.42
CA GLN A 58 12.80 -7.33 -5.86
C GLN A 58 12.11 -6.23 -6.68
N ARG A 59 11.41 -6.56 -7.76
CA ARG A 59 10.80 -5.57 -8.67
C ARG A 59 9.45 -5.03 -8.20
N GLN A 60 9.04 -5.32 -6.96
CA GLN A 60 7.73 -4.96 -6.43
C GLN A 60 7.80 -3.71 -5.54
N ALA A 61 6.76 -2.87 -5.67
CA ALA A 61 6.37 -1.82 -4.75
C ALA A 61 4.86 -1.96 -4.52
#